data_AF-X0YJF3-F1
#
_entry.id   AF-X0YJF3-F1
#
_cell.length_a   1.000
_cell.length_b   1.000
_cell.length_c   1.000
_cell.angle_alpha   90.00
_cell.angle_beta   90.00
_cell.angle_gamma   90.00
#
_symmetry.space_group_name_H-M   'P 1'
#
loop_
_entity.id
_entity.type
_entity.pdbx_description
1 polymer ?
#
loop_
_entity_poly.entity_id
_entity_poly.type
_entity_poly.pdbx_seq_one_letter_code
_entity_poly.pdbx_strand_id
1 'polypeptide(L)'
;FLVESLIQGGIGGVLGFFLGVIGALISTGATTGFDIILKVPAIETLTLFLGSTFLSIFLSVIATIYPARHAAKLNPVEALRYEL
;
A
#
# COMPACT_ATOMS: atom_id res chain seq x y z
N PHE A 1 4.56 -2.21 -15.60
CA PHE A 1 4.61 -3.10 -14.43
C PHE A 1 5.29 -2.47 -13.21
N LEU A 2 6.62 -2.43 -13.07
CA LEU A 2 7.26 -1.95 -11.83
C LEU A 2 6.86 -0.53 -11.39
N VAL A 3 6.80 0.43 -12.32
CA VAL A 3 6.38 1.81 -12.02
C VAL A 3 4.90 1.86 -11.63
N GLU A 4 4.04 1.09 -12.30
CA GLU A 4 2.60 0.99 -11.95
C GLU A 4 2.41 0.42 -10.55
N SER A 5 3.18 -0.60 -10.17
CA SER A 5 3.17 -1.18 -8.82
C SER A 5 3.57 -0.15 -7.76
N LEU A 6 4.52 0.73 -8.09
CA LEU A 6 4.98 1.78 -7.19
C LEU A 6 3.89 2.83 -6.97
N ILE A 7 3.19 3.21 -8.05
CA ILE A 7 2.03 4.11 -7.99
C ILE A 7 0.88 3.45 -7.19
N GLN A 8 0.53 2.20 -7.50
CA GLN A 8 -0.53 1.46 -6.80
C GLN A 8 -0.20 1.24 -5.32
N GLY A 9 1.05 0.91 -4.99
CA GLY A 9 1.51 0.75 -3.61
C GLY A 9 1.53 2.08 -2.85
N GLY A 10 1.90 3.18 -3.51
CA GLY A 10 1.85 4.51 -2.91
C GLY A 10 0.41 4.94 -2.60
N ILE A 11 -0.49 4.84 -3.58
CA ILE A 11 -1.90 5.17 -3.41
C ILE A 11 -2.55 4.26 -2.35
N GLY A 12 -2.29 2.95 -2.41
CA GLY A 12 -2.80 1.98 -1.44
C GLY A 12 -2.29 2.23 -0.02
N GLY A 13 -1.02 2.60 0.14
CA GLY A 13 -0.42 2.92 1.44
C GLY A 13 -1.04 4.17 2.08
N VAL A 14 -1.21 5.23 1.29
CA VAL A 14 -1.82 6.48 1.75
C VAL A 14 -3.29 6.26 2.13
N LEU A 15 -4.09 5.64 1.24
CA LEU A 15 -5.50 5.36 1.50
C LEU A 15 -5.68 4.40 2.68
N GLY A 16 -4.87 3.35 2.75
CA GLY A 16 -4.89 2.37 3.84
C GLY A 16 -4.60 3.00 5.19
N PHE A 17 -3.65 3.94 5.26
CA PHE A 17 -3.39 4.68 6.49
C PHE A 17 -4.60 5.50 6.94
N PHE A 18 -5.20 6.29 6.04
CA PHE A 18 -6.36 7.11 6.39
C PHE A 18 -7.55 6.25 6.83
N LEU A 19 -7.83 5.15 6.14
CA LEU A 19 -8.86 4.20 6.54
C LEU A 19 -8.55 3.56 7.90
N GLY A 20 -7.29 3.23 8.18
CA GLY A 20 -6.84 2.72 9.47
C GLY A 20 -7.04 3.72 10.60
N VAL A 21 -6.72 5.00 10.37
CA VAL A 21 -6.96 6.09 11.33
C VAL A 21 -8.46 6.25 11.59
N ILE A 22 -9.29 6.27 10.55
CA ILE A 22 -10.75 6.36 10.70
C ILE A 22 -11.29 5.17 11.50
N GLY A 23 -10.82 3.95 11.20
CA GLY A 23 -11.19 2.75 11.94
C GLY A 23 -10.78 2.81 13.42
N ALA A 24 -9.57 3.29 13.69
CA ALA A 24 -9.10 3.50 15.05
C ALA A 24 -9.95 4.55 15.80
N LEU A 25 -10.29 5.67 15.15
CA LEU A 25 -11.14 6.71 15.75
C LEU A 25 -12.52 6.18 16.10
N ILE A 26 -13.16 5.41 15.23
CA ILE A 26 -14.47 4.80 15.49
C ILE A 26 -14.37 3.80 16.65
N SER A 27 -13.36 2.94 16.64
CA SER A 27 -13.16 1.91 17.66
C SER A 27 -12.87 2.49 19.05
N THR A 28 -11.97 3.47 19.14
CA THR A 28 -11.62 4.14 20.39
C THR A 28 -12.75 5.05 20.88
N GLY A 29 -13.42 5.77 19.96
CA GLY A 29 -14.58 6.60 20.28
C GLY A 29 -15.74 5.81 20.89
N ALA A 30 -15.97 4.57 20.41
CA ALA A 30 -17.01 3.69 20.93
C ALA A 30 -16.68 3.06 22.31
N THR A 31 -15.40 2.95 22.67
CA THR A 31 -14.96 2.20 23.86
C THR A 31 -14.55 3.09 25.03
N THR A 32 -13.88 4.21 24.79
CA THR A 32 -13.25 5.02 25.86
C THR A 32 -13.55 6.52 25.75
N GLY A 33 -14.22 6.95 24.67
CA GLY A 33 -14.56 8.36 24.41
C GLY A 33 -13.49 9.10 23.59
N PHE A 34 -13.89 10.24 23.01
CA PHE A 34 -13.06 10.99 22.04
C PHE A 34 -11.93 11.82 22.68
N ASP A 35 -11.87 11.96 24.01
CA ASP A 35 -10.85 12.77 24.71
C ASP A 35 -9.41 12.29 24.53
N ILE A 36 -9.22 11.01 24.20
CA ILE A 36 -7.90 10.38 24.04
C ILE A 36 -7.25 10.79 22.71
N ILE A 37 -8.04 11.23 21.75
CA ILE A 37 -7.58 11.57 20.40
C ILE A 37 -6.62 12.77 20.44
N LEU A 38 -6.79 13.69 21.39
CA LEU A 38 -5.91 14.84 21.58
C LEU A 38 -4.56 14.48 22.23
N LYS A 39 -4.42 13.27 22.77
CA LYS A 39 -3.16 12.78 23.37
C LYS A 39 -2.27 12.03 22.39
N VAL A 40 -2.71 11.80 21.15
CA VAL A 40 -1.92 11.06 20.17
C VAL A 40 -0.69 11.88 19.76
N PRO A 41 0.54 11.38 19.99
CA PRO A 41 1.75 12.13 19.63
C PRO A 41 1.89 12.21 18.11
N ALA A 42 1.96 13.44 17.57
CA ALA A 42 2.05 13.68 16.14
C ALA A 42 3.27 13.01 15.46
N ILE A 43 4.39 12.89 16.19
CA ILE A 43 5.62 12.24 15.72
C ILE A 43 5.43 10.73 15.53
N GLU A 44 4.71 10.06 16.43
CA GLU A 44 4.39 8.64 16.29
C GLU A 44 3.46 8.42 15.10
N THR A 45 2.44 9.26 14.94
CA THR A 45 1.52 9.19 13.80
C THR A 45 2.24 9.36 12.46
N LEU A 46 3.18 10.30 12.37
CA LEU A 46 3.99 10.50 11.16
C LEU A 46 4.89 9.30 10.88
N THR A 47 5.48 8.71 11.92
CA THR A 47 6.31 7.49 11.79
C THR A 47 5.48 6.31 11.29
N LEU A 48 4.27 6.13 11.83
CA LEU A 48 3.33 5.10 11.37
C LEU A 48 2.90 5.32 9.92
N PHE A 49 2.63 6.57 9.52
CA PHE A 49 2.28 6.91 8.14
C PHE A 49 3.38 6.56 7.15
N LEU A 50 4.62 6.96 7.46
CA LEU A 50 5.78 6.64 6.63
C LEU A 50 6.03 5.14 6.58
N GLY A 51 5.95 4.46 7.73
CA GLY A 51 6.12 3.01 7.83
C GLY A 51 5.07 2.23 7.04
N SER A 52 3.78 2.58 7.17
CA SER A 52 2.69 1.91 6.47
C SER A 52 2.77 2.14 4.95
N THR A 53 3.08 3.36 4.53
CA THR A 53 3.22 3.70 3.11
C THR A 53 4.42 2.98 2.50
N PHE A 54 5.56 2.97 3.20
CA PHE A 54 6.75 2.24 2.77
C PHE A 54 6.47 0.74 2.65
N LEU A 55 5.83 0.12 3.65
CA LEU A 55 5.46 -1.28 3.60
C LEU A 55 4.53 -1.60 2.44
N SER A 56 3.53 -0.75 2.17
CA SER A 56 2.61 -0.94 1.04
C SER A 56 3.34 -0.91 -0.31
N ILE A 57 4.21 0.08 -0.52
CA ILE A 57 5.05 0.16 -1.72
C ILE A 57 5.95 -1.07 -1.84
N PHE A 58 6.62 -1.45 -0.76
CA PHE A 58 7.53 -2.60 -0.72
C PHE A 58 6.83 -3.90 -1.11
N LEU A 59 5.66 -4.17 -0.52
CA LEU A 59 4.86 -5.35 -0.84
C LEU A 59 4.36 -5.34 -2.29
N SER A 60 3.88 -4.19 -2.78
CA SER A 60 3.40 -4.04 -4.15
C SER A 60 4.52 -4.31 -5.19
N VAL A 61 5.72 -3.79 -4.93
CA VAL A 61 6.90 -4.02 -5.77
C VAL A 61 7.30 -5.50 -5.74
N ILE A 62 7.40 -6.11 -4.56
CA ILE A 62 7.75 -7.54 -4.43
C ILE A 62 6.76 -8.43 -5.18
N ALA A 63 5.47 -8.19 -5.00
CA ALA A 63 4.41 -8.94 -5.67
C ALA A 63 4.53 -8.85 -7.21
N THR A 64 5.02 -7.73 -7.72
CA THR A 64 5.12 -7.50 -9.17
C THR A 64 6.45 -7.93 -9.78
N ILE A 65 7.52 -8.11 -8.98
CA ILE A 65 8.84 -8.51 -9.50
C ILE A 65 8.78 -9.85 -10.24
N TYR A 66 8.08 -10.85 -9.67
CA TYR A 66 7.97 -12.17 -10.30
C TYR A 66 7.27 -12.13 -11.68
N PRO A 67 6.03 -11.62 -11.81
CA PRO A 67 5.36 -11.57 -13.11
C PRO A 67 6.06 -10.63 -14.10
N ALA A 68 6.62 -9.51 -13.65
CA ALA A 68 7.37 -8.60 -14.53
C ALA A 68 8.61 -9.27 -15.13
N ARG A 69 9.33 -10.08 -14.33
CA ARG A 69 10.48 -10.87 -14.81
C ARG A 69 10.06 -11.97 -15.78
N HIS A 70 8.92 -12.60 -15.54
CA HIS A 70 8.37 -13.60 -16.44
C HIS A 70 8.00 -12.98 -17.80
N ALA A 71 7.27 -11.87 -17.79
CA ALA A 71 6.89 -11.13 -19.00
C ALA A 71 8.12 -10.63 -19.79
N ALA A 72 9.17 -10.15 -19.11
CA ALA A 72 10.39 -9.68 -19.76
C ALA A 72 11.20 -10.78 -20.46
N LYS A 73 10.97 -12.06 -20.12
CA LYS A 73 11.65 -13.22 -20.72
C LYS A 73 10.82 -13.93 -21.78
N LEU A 74 9.57 -13.51 -22.01
CA LEU A 74 8.69 -14.15 -22.98
C LEU A 74 9.17 -13.85 -24.40
N ASN A 75 9.19 -14.89 -25.25
CA ASN A 75 9.63 -14.73 -26.63
C ASN A 75 8.55 -13.98 -27.42
N PRO A 76 8.85 -12.86 -28.10
CA PRO A 76 7.83 -12.05 -28.76
C PRO A 76 7.02 -12.82 -29.81
N VAL A 77 7.60 -13.84 -30.44
CA VAL A 77 6.90 -14.73 -31.39
C VAL A 77 5.84 -15.59 -30.69
N GLU A 78 6.11 -16.07 -29.48
CA GLU A 78 5.12 -16.82 -28.68
C GLU A 78 4.03 -15.90 -28.12
N ALA A 79 4.40 -14.67 -27.72
CA ALA A 79 3.42 -13.69 -27.27
C ALA A 79 2.42 -13.31 -28.39
N LEU A 80 2.89 -13.14 -29.63
CA LEU A 80 2.03 -12.81 -30.77
C LEU A 80 1.18 -13.99 -31.25
N ARG A 81 1.71 -15.23 -31.19
CA ARG A 81 0.94 -16.43 -31.56
C ARG A 81 -0.19 -16.74 -30.59
N TYR A 82 -0.16 -16.20 -29.38
CA TYR A 82 -1.26 -16.35 -28.43
C TYR A 82 -2.47 -15.46 -28.79
N GLU A 83 -2.27 -14.42 -29.60
CA GLU A 83 -3.34 -13.50 -30.03
C GLU A 83 -4.05 -13.91 -31.34
N LEU A 84 -3.54 -14.91 -32.08
CA LEU A 84 -4.12 -15.43 -33.33
C LEU A 84 -4.89 -16.73 -33.12
#